data_AF-A0AB35BW52-F1
#
_entry.id   AF-A0AB35BW52-F1
#
_cell.length_a   1.000
_cell.length_b   1.000
_cell.length_c   1.000
_cell.angle_alpha   90.00
_cell.angle_beta   90.00
_cell.angle_gamma   90.00
#
_symmetry.space_group_name_H-M   'P 1'
#
loop_
_entity.id
_entity.type
_entity.pdbx_description
1 polymer ?
#
loop_
_entity_poly.entity_id
_entity_poly.type
_entity_poly.pdbx_seq_one_letter_code
_entity_poly.pdbx_strand_id
1 'polypeptide(L)'
;MKKQLILSLSTLALFVATASASAYTLTPADPQKYPMVNAEGQPLPDYVVPSDLDIEKEPNADQIFYGKELLNATKRLLPDNVGAMMNCNSCHIDEGKAEYGAPYLTTVHQYPKVMPRAGKLVTIEGRINGCFQRSMNGKPLDPESKEMKAMVAYMTWLSASQPEGAKVEIMNAGPIDESLVPDPVNGARIYAEHCASCHGNDGEGLKDKRGNIIFPPLWGDESFNIGAGMARTYKAAAFVKYNMPMGVSTHGDWGQGNGGTLTDQEAVDVAEFFTHQPRPDFAGKVNDWPNGKKPKDARY
;
A
#
# COMPACT_ATOMS: atom_id res chain seq x y z
N MET A 1 -43.11 -72.07 -45.47
CA MET A 1 -42.80 -70.63 -45.42
C MET A 1 -41.84 -70.38 -44.25
N LYS A 2 -40.53 -70.28 -44.51
CA LYS A 2 -39.48 -70.02 -43.51
C LYS A 2 -39.29 -68.50 -43.41
N LYS A 3 -39.54 -67.89 -42.24
CA LYS A 3 -39.19 -66.49 -41.98
C LYS A 3 -37.77 -66.44 -41.41
N GLN A 4 -36.88 -65.73 -42.11
CA GLN A 4 -35.52 -65.40 -41.67
C GLN A 4 -35.59 -64.32 -40.59
N LEU A 5 -34.88 -64.51 -39.48
CA LEU A 5 -34.67 -63.50 -38.46
C LEU A 5 -33.30 -62.86 -38.75
N ILE A 6 -33.30 -61.60 -39.15
CA ILE A 6 -32.08 -60.81 -39.39
C ILE A 6 -31.64 -60.23 -38.04
N LEU A 7 -30.49 -60.68 -37.52
CA LEU A 7 -29.79 -60.03 -36.41
C LEU A 7 -29.01 -58.82 -36.98
N SER A 8 -29.37 -57.60 -36.59
CA SER A 8 -28.54 -56.41 -36.82
C SER A 8 -27.46 -56.32 -35.75
N LEU A 9 -26.19 -56.55 -36.11
CA LEU A 9 -25.05 -56.19 -35.28
C LEU A 9 -24.87 -54.67 -35.32
N SER A 10 -25.20 -53.97 -34.24
CA SER A 10 -24.81 -52.58 -34.02
C SER A 10 -23.38 -52.52 -33.48
N THR A 11 -22.43 -52.13 -34.33
CA THR A 11 -21.05 -51.84 -33.97
C THR A 11 -20.98 -50.54 -33.15
N LEU A 12 -20.67 -50.66 -31.86
CA LEU A 12 -20.38 -49.52 -30.99
C LEU A 12 -18.95 -49.04 -31.26
N ALA A 13 -18.79 -47.94 -32.01
CA ALA A 13 -17.49 -47.31 -32.20
C ALA A 13 -17.09 -46.55 -30.93
N LEU A 14 -16.07 -47.06 -30.22
CA LEU A 14 -15.48 -46.41 -29.06
C LEU A 14 -14.58 -45.25 -29.55
N PHE A 15 -15.04 -44.01 -29.45
CA PHE A 15 -14.19 -42.84 -29.65
C PHE A 15 -13.30 -42.67 -28.41
N VAL A 16 -12.02 -43.00 -28.53
CA VAL A 16 -11.01 -42.61 -27.55
C VAL A 16 -10.68 -41.14 -27.78
N ALA A 17 -11.28 -40.26 -26.98
CA ALA A 17 -10.89 -38.86 -26.93
C ALA A 17 -9.50 -38.77 -26.28
N THR A 18 -8.45 -38.59 -27.09
CA THR A 18 -7.14 -38.20 -26.59
C THR A 18 -7.25 -36.78 -26.05
N ALA A 19 -7.41 -36.63 -24.74
CA ALA A 19 -7.26 -35.35 -24.07
C ALA A 19 -5.78 -34.95 -24.17
N SER A 20 -5.44 -34.16 -25.18
CA SER A 20 -4.17 -33.44 -25.22
C SER A 20 -4.21 -32.41 -24.10
N ALA A 21 -3.67 -32.75 -22.94
CA ALA A 21 -3.34 -31.78 -21.92
C ALA A 21 -2.23 -30.89 -22.49
N SER A 22 -2.61 -29.81 -23.16
CA SER A 22 -1.70 -28.71 -23.41
C SER A 22 -1.28 -28.19 -22.04
N ALA A 23 -0.12 -28.63 -21.57
CA ALA A 23 0.57 -27.97 -20.48
C ALA A 23 0.87 -26.56 -20.99
N TYR A 24 0.01 -25.61 -20.64
CA TYR A 24 0.34 -24.20 -20.79
C TYR A 24 1.57 -23.97 -19.92
N THR A 25 2.74 -23.86 -20.56
CA THR A 25 3.90 -23.28 -19.92
C THR A 25 3.52 -21.84 -19.62
N LEU A 26 3.13 -21.58 -18.37
CA LEU A 26 2.99 -20.23 -17.87
C LEU A 26 4.36 -19.58 -18.01
N THR A 27 4.48 -18.63 -18.93
CA THR A 27 5.63 -17.74 -18.95
C THR A 27 5.67 -17.06 -17.57
N PRO A 28 6.78 -17.16 -16.81
CA PRO A 28 6.90 -16.39 -15.59
C PRO A 28 6.65 -14.91 -15.91
N ALA A 29 5.84 -14.25 -15.09
CA ALA A 29 5.69 -12.80 -15.22
C ALA A 29 7.08 -12.16 -15.13
N ASP A 30 7.36 -11.16 -15.99
CA ASP A 30 8.59 -10.39 -15.85
C ASP A 30 8.58 -9.73 -14.47
N PRO A 31 9.59 -9.98 -13.63
CA PRO A 31 9.59 -9.41 -12.29
C PRO A 31 9.78 -7.90 -12.40
N GLN A 32 9.12 -7.17 -11.51
CA GLN A 32 9.30 -5.73 -11.41
C GLN A 32 10.75 -5.40 -11.00
N LYS A 33 11.34 -4.41 -11.67
CA LYS A 33 12.73 -4.01 -11.48
C LYS A 33 12.86 -2.50 -11.35
N TYR A 34 13.85 -2.08 -10.59
CA TYR A 34 14.23 -0.69 -10.43
C TYR A 34 15.74 -0.52 -10.62
N PRO A 35 16.19 0.54 -11.30
CA PRO A 35 17.62 0.83 -11.41
C PRO A 35 18.25 0.96 -10.03
N MET A 36 19.51 0.54 -9.91
CA MET A 36 20.32 0.74 -8.71
C MET A 36 21.63 1.42 -9.05
N VAL A 37 22.10 2.25 -8.12
CA VAL A 37 23.44 2.85 -8.17
C VAL A 37 24.19 2.63 -6.86
N ASN A 38 25.52 2.58 -6.91
CA ASN A 38 26.35 2.60 -5.71
C ASN A 38 26.47 4.03 -5.12
N ALA A 39 27.24 4.17 -4.04
CA ALA A 39 27.46 5.44 -3.37
C ALA A 39 28.11 6.50 -4.29
N GLU A 40 28.89 6.08 -5.28
CA GLU A 40 29.56 6.91 -6.28
C GLU A 40 28.66 7.25 -7.49
N GLY A 41 27.41 6.76 -7.52
CA GLY A 41 26.47 6.97 -8.63
C GLY A 41 26.71 6.09 -9.85
N GLN A 42 27.55 5.05 -9.73
CA GLN A 42 27.77 4.08 -10.80
C GLN A 42 26.65 3.03 -10.82
N PRO A 43 26.21 2.60 -12.02
CA PRO A 43 25.12 1.64 -12.14
C PRO A 43 25.50 0.27 -11.56
N LEU A 44 24.58 -0.32 -10.81
CA LEU A 44 24.58 -1.70 -10.34
C LEU A 44 23.53 -2.51 -11.14
N PRO A 45 23.54 -3.85 -11.06
CA PRO A 45 22.41 -4.64 -11.55
C PRO A 45 21.10 -4.15 -10.94
N ASP A 46 20.02 -4.13 -11.73
CA ASP A 46 18.72 -3.66 -11.25
C ASP A 46 18.28 -4.41 -10.00
N TYR A 47 17.65 -3.69 -9.08
CA TYR A 47 16.95 -4.29 -7.96
C TYR A 47 15.71 -4.99 -8.48
N VAL A 48 15.63 -6.29 -8.25
CA VAL A 48 14.45 -7.10 -8.58
C VAL A 48 13.58 -7.17 -7.32
N VAL A 49 12.32 -6.74 -7.44
CA VAL A 49 11.35 -6.88 -6.35
C VAL A 49 11.13 -8.39 -6.11
N PRO A 50 11.37 -8.90 -4.88
CA PRO A 50 11.29 -10.33 -4.63
C PRO A 50 9.85 -10.84 -4.72
N SER A 51 9.69 -12.07 -5.21
CA SER A 51 8.40 -12.75 -5.23
C SER A 51 8.07 -13.26 -3.84
N ASP A 52 6.80 -13.27 -3.45
CA ASP A 52 6.41 -13.86 -2.16
C ASP A 52 6.71 -15.36 -2.08
N LEU A 53 6.84 -16.05 -3.23
CA LEU A 53 7.29 -17.44 -3.29
C LEU A 53 8.74 -17.60 -2.82
N ASP A 54 9.54 -16.53 -2.85
CA ASP A 54 10.91 -16.55 -2.36
C ASP A 54 10.98 -16.51 -0.83
N ILE A 55 9.88 -16.12 -0.14
CA ILE A 55 9.83 -16.13 1.33
C ILE A 55 10.02 -17.55 1.87
N GLU A 56 9.49 -18.57 1.19
CA GLU A 56 9.61 -19.98 1.62
C GLU A 56 11.05 -20.50 1.64
N LYS A 57 11.97 -19.79 0.96
CA LYS A 57 13.40 -20.14 0.92
C LYS A 57 14.17 -19.57 2.10
N GLU A 58 13.58 -18.65 2.85
CA GLU A 58 14.22 -17.99 3.99
C GLU A 58 14.13 -18.85 5.26
N PRO A 59 15.20 -18.91 6.08
CA PRO A 59 15.19 -19.68 7.33
C PRO A 59 14.19 -19.17 8.36
N ASN A 60 13.73 -17.92 8.23
CA ASN A 60 12.71 -17.29 9.08
C ASN A 60 11.40 -17.00 8.32
N ALA A 61 11.05 -17.81 7.31
CA ALA A 61 9.85 -17.66 6.48
C ALA A 61 8.57 -17.35 7.27
N ASP A 62 8.28 -18.09 8.35
CA ASP A 62 7.09 -17.90 9.18
C ASP A 62 7.02 -16.49 9.78
N GLN A 63 8.16 -15.93 10.18
CA GLN A 63 8.24 -14.58 10.73
C GLN A 63 7.97 -13.53 9.65
N ILE A 64 8.49 -13.74 8.44
CA ILE A 64 8.29 -12.85 7.30
C ILE A 64 6.82 -12.88 6.86
N PHE A 65 6.22 -14.06 6.72
CA PHE A 65 4.80 -14.20 6.42
C PHE A 65 3.92 -13.58 7.50
N TYR A 66 4.27 -13.74 8.77
CA TYR A 66 3.53 -13.10 9.85
C TYR A 66 3.63 -11.56 9.79
N GLY A 67 4.81 -11.01 9.51
CA GLY A 67 5.01 -9.58 9.30
C GLY A 67 4.18 -9.04 8.14
N LYS A 68 4.18 -9.76 7.02
CA LYS A 68 3.36 -9.48 5.85
C LYS A 68 1.86 -9.45 6.22
N GLU A 69 1.38 -10.46 6.95
CA GLU A 69 -0.03 -10.52 7.36
C GLU A 69 -0.40 -9.37 8.31
N LEU A 70 0.48 -9.02 9.25
CA LEU A 70 0.29 -7.89 10.17
C LEU A 70 0.12 -6.56 9.42
N LEU A 71 0.85 -6.34 8.33
CA LEU A 71 0.75 -5.12 7.52
C LEU A 71 -0.52 -5.08 6.65
N ASN A 72 -0.99 -6.26 6.21
CA ASN A 72 -2.21 -6.41 5.41
C ASN A 72 -3.51 -6.43 6.24
N ALA A 73 -3.46 -6.93 7.48
CA ALA A 73 -4.62 -7.15 8.33
C ALA A 73 -4.45 -6.55 9.74
N THR A 74 -3.75 -5.41 9.82
CA THR A 74 -3.34 -4.74 11.07
C THR A 74 -4.51 -4.54 12.02
N LYS A 75 -5.66 -4.03 11.56
CA LYS A 75 -6.82 -3.81 12.43
C LYS A 75 -7.34 -5.09 13.07
N ARG A 76 -7.33 -6.19 12.31
CA ARG A 76 -7.85 -7.49 12.75
C ARG A 76 -6.89 -8.18 13.72
N LEU A 77 -5.59 -8.10 13.44
CA LEU A 77 -4.56 -8.81 14.20
C LEU A 77 -4.05 -8.03 15.42
N LEU A 78 -4.19 -6.70 15.41
CA LEU A 78 -3.73 -5.81 16.48
C LEU A 78 -4.86 -4.86 16.95
N PRO A 79 -6.03 -5.38 17.35
CA PRO A 79 -7.19 -4.54 17.67
C PRO A 79 -6.95 -3.59 18.85
N ASP A 80 -6.06 -3.94 19.78
CA ASP A 80 -5.72 -3.12 20.95
C ASP A 80 -4.75 -1.97 20.65
N ASN A 81 -4.08 -2.03 19.49
CA ASN A 81 -3.11 -1.04 19.04
C ASN A 81 -3.63 -0.17 17.89
N VAL A 82 -4.76 -0.51 17.30
CA VAL A 82 -5.31 0.17 16.12
C VAL A 82 -6.70 0.72 16.42
N GLY A 83 -6.81 2.06 16.50
CA GLY A 83 -8.08 2.76 16.67
C GLY A 83 -8.81 3.05 15.36
N ALA A 84 -8.08 3.21 14.25
CA ALA A 84 -8.65 3.46 12.94
C ALA A 84 -9.10 2.17 12.21
N MET A 85 -10.09 2.24 11.32
CA MET A 85 -10.53 1.13 10.49
C MET A 85 -9.71 1.04 9.19
N MET A 86 -8.40 0.85 9.34
CA MET A 86 -7.47 0.68 8.22
C MET A 86 -6.37 -0.33 8.54
N ASN A 87 -5.60 -0.70 7.52
CA ASN A 87 -4.39 -1.50 7.63
C ASN A 87 -3.19 -0.67 7.13
N CYS A 88 -1.96 -1.07 7.43
CA CYS A 88 -0.78 -0.38 6.89
C CYS A 88 -0.85 -0.30 5.36
N ASN A 89 -1.21 -1.40 4.72
CA ASN A 89 -1.29 -1.51 3.27
C ASN A 89 -2.56 -0.86 2.66
N SER A 90 -3.38 -0.17 3.48
CA SER A 90 -4.36 0.79 2.97
C SER A 90 -3.72 2.07 2.42
N CYS A 91 -2.48 2.38 2.82
CA CYS A 91 -1.68 3.50 2.26
C CYS A 91 -0.35 3.05 1.66
N HIS A 92 0.12 1.86 2.02
CA HIS A 92 1.33 1.25 1.49
C HIS A 92 0.95 0.24 0.39
N ILE A 93 0.84 0.73 -0.84
CA ILE A 93 0.20 0.02 -1.97
C ILE A 93 1.01 -1.21 -2.37
N ASP A 94 0.30 -2.24 -2.85
CA ASP A 94 0.87 -3.52 -3.27
C ASP A 94 1.79 -4.11 -2.20
N GLU A 95 1.28 -4.14 -0.96
CA GLU A 95 2.01 -4.64 0.19
C GLU A 95 3.32 -3.87 0.49
N GLY A 96 3.41 -2.63 0.02
CA GLY A 96 4.58 -1.78 0.08
C GLY A 96 5.62 -2.07 -1.01
N LYS A 97 5.22 -2.64 -2.14
CA LYS A 97 6.08 -2.88 -3.30
C LYS A 97 5.90 -1.84 -4.41
N ALA A 98 4.75 -1.15 -4.46
CA ALA A 98 4.46 -0.18 -5.51
C ALA A 98 5.21 1.15 -5.35
N GLU A 99 5.83 1.63 -6.43
CA GLU A 99 6.36 2.99 -6.53
C GLU A 99 5.23 4.03 -6.35
N TYR A 100 5.57 5.19 -5.77
CA TYR A 100 4.65 6.26 -5.37
C TYR A 100 3.62 5.89 -4.29
N GLY A 101 3.46 4.61 -3.98
CA GLY A 101 2.57 4.05 -2.96
C GLY A 101 3.24 3.88 -1.60
N ALA A 102 4.21 4.74 -1.25
CA ALA A 102 5.01 4.64 -0.03
C ALA A 102 5.68 3.26 0.20
N PRO A 103 6.47 2.75 -0.76
CA PRO A 103 7.06 1.41 -0.70
C PRO A 103 7.98 1.20 0.52
N TYR A 104 8.03 -0.03 1.01
CA TYR A 104 8.95 -0.47 2.05
C TYR A 104 10.34 -0.85 1.51
N LEU A 105 10.47 -1.01 0.19
CA LEU A 105 11.62 -1.61 -0.51
C LEU A 105 12.99 -1.02 -0.12
N THR A 106 13.06 0.25 0.28
CA THR A 106 14.31 0.90 0.72
C THR A 106 14.27 1.37 2.16
N THR A 107 13.17 1.11 2.88
CA THR A 107 12.85 1.79 4.12
C THR A 107 13.83 1.42 5.23
N VAL A 108 14.18 0.14 5.40
CA VAL A 108 15.03 -0.29 6.52
C VAL A 108 16.44 0.33 6.46
N HIS A 109 17.00 0.49 5.25
CA HIS A 109 18.32 1.10 5.03
C HIS A 109 18.35 2.61 5.29
N GLN A 110 17.18 3.24 5.39
CA GLN A 110 17.07 4.68 5.70
C GLN A 110 16.98 4.98 7.20
N TYR A 111 16.96 3.95 8.06
CA TYR A 111 16.91 4.13 9.51
C TYR A 111 18.12 3.49 10.19
N PRO A 112 18.62 4.07 11.31
CA PRO A 112 18.05 5.23 12.01
C PRO A 112 18.32 6.56 11.30
N LYS A 113 17.39 7.53 11.40
CA LYS A 113 17.58 8.89 10.88
C LYS A 113 16.94 9.97 11.74
N VAL A 114 17.48 11.18 11.67
CA VAL A 114 16.89 12.35 12.34
C VAL A 114 15.62 12.74 11.58
N MET A 115 14.47 12.61 12.25
CA MET A 115 13.18 12.93 11.66
C MET A 115 12.80 14.38 11.98
N PRO A 116 12.56 15.26 10.98
CA PRO A 116 12.25 16.66 11.22
C PRO A 116 11.07 16.89 12.17
N ARG A 117 10.02 16.08 12.03
CA ARG A 117 8.84 16.14 12.91
C ARG A 117 9.17 15.82 14.36
N ALA A 118 10.03 14.83 14.61
CA ALA A 118 10.38 14.43 15.97
C ALA A 118 11.56 15.23 16.56
N GLY A 119 12.32 15.92 15.72
CA GLY A 119 13.53 16.66 16.12
C GLY A 119 14.67 15.78 16.65
N LYS A 120 14.58 14.46 16.51
CA LYS A 120 15.52 13.47 17.07
C LYS A 120 15.75 12.29 16.15
N LEU A 121 16.77 11.50 16.46
CA LEU A 121 17.05 10.21 15.82
C LEU A 121 15.88 9.25 16.08
N VAL A 122 15.41 8.59 15.04
CA VAL A 122 14.30 7.62 15.07
C VAL A 122 14.80 6.32 14.42
N THR A 123 14.52 5.17 15.03
CA THR A 123 14.78 3.84 14.48
C THR A 123 13.64 3.38 13.56
N ILE A 124 13.76 2.21 12.92
CA ILE A 124 12.68 1.66 12.11
C ILE A 124 11.43 1.33 12.97
N GLU A 125 11.62 0.77 14.16
CA GLU A 125 10.56 0.47 15.13
C GLU A 125 9.91 1.77 15.60
N GLY A 126 10.71 2.80 15.87
CA GLY A 126 10.22 4.13 16.21
C GLY A 126 9.39 4.74 15.07
N ARG A 127 9.76 4.49 13.81
CA ARG A 127 9.01 4.95 12.64
C ARG A 127 7.67 4.24 12.51
N ILE A 128 7.64 2.91 12.71
CA ILE A 128 6.44 2.07 12.70
C ILE A 128 5.50 2.52 13.83
N ASN A 129 6.01 2.70 15.04
CA ASN A 129 5.23 3.20 16.17
C ASN A 129 4.67 4.62 15.94
N GLY A 130 5.41 5.47 15.23
CA GLY A 130 4.89 6.76 14.77
C GLY A 130 3.69 6.62 13.81
N CYS A 131 3.63 5.56 13.00
CA CYS A 131 2.44 5.24 12.18
C CYS A 131 1.28 4.71 13.04
N PHE A 132 1.54 3.83 14.00
CA PHE A 132 0.51 3.35 14.94
C PHE A 132 -0.19 4.49 15.66
N GLN A 133 0.58 5.45 16.17
CA GLN A 133 0.04 6.60 16.91
C GLN A 133 -0.75 7.59 16.04
N ARG A 134 -0.52 7.60 14.72
CA ARG A 134 -1.02 8.66 13.84
C ARG A 134 -1.97 8.11 12.78
N SER A 135 -1.42 7.38 11.82
CA SER A 135 -2.20 6.75 10.75
C SER A 135 -3.21 5.77 11.34
N MET A 136 -2.77 4.89 12.24
CA MET A 136 -3.64 3.87 12.82
C MET A 136 -4.48 4.38 14.01
N ASN A 137 -4.37 5.67 14.34
CA ASN A 137 -5.02 6.33 15.48
C ASN A 137 -5.01 5.49 16.77
N GLY A 138 -3.86 4.93 17.12
CA GLY A 138 -3.77 3.90 18.14
C GLY A 138 -2.55 4.01 19.04
N LYS A 139 -2.08 2.86 19.52
CA LYS A 139 -1.03 2.76 20.55
C LYS A 139 0.21 2.11 19.97
N PRO A 140 1.42 2.56 20.35
CA PRO A 140 2.65 1.92 19.93
C PRO A 140 2.71 0.47 20.40
N LEU A 141 3.40 -0.36 19.63
CA LEU A 141 3.83 -1.69 20.04
C LEU A 141 5.10 -1.57 20.90
N ASP A 142 5.35 -2.57 21.72
CA ASP A 142 6.68 -2.78 22.30
C ASP A 142 7.69 -3.02 21.15
N PRO A 143 8.78 -2.22 21.03
CA PRO A 143 9.80 -2.42 20.02
C PRO A 143 10.37 -3.84 19.97
N GLU A 144 10.38 -4.55 21.11
CA GLU A 144 10.89 -5.92 21.23
C GLU A 144 9.84 -7.01 21.02
N SER A 145 8.58 -6.62 20.80
CA SER A 145 7.46 -7.55 20.57
C SER A 145 7.68 -8.43 19.33
N LYS A 146 7.03 -9.61 19.35
CA LYS A 146 7.02 -10.53 18.21
C LYS A 146 6.49 -9.83 16.95
N GLU A 147 5.45 -9.01 17.11
CA GLU A 147 4.74 -8.33 16.04
C GLU A 147 5.60 -7.23 15.40
N MET A 148 6.28 -6.42 16.21
CA MET A 148 7.22 -5.42 15.69
C MET A 148 8.36 -6.10 14.93
N LYS A 149 8.98 -7.13 15.53
CA LYS A 149 10.08 -7.88 14.89
C LYS A 149 9.64 -8.54 13.58
N ALA A 150 8.41 -9.04 13.50
CA ALA A 150 7.87 -9.63 12.29
C ALA A 150 7.66 -8.58 11.19
N MET A 151 7.07 -7.41 11.50
CA MET A 151 6.93 -6.32 10.52
C MET A 151 8.30 -5.87 10.00
N VAL A 152 9.29 -5.70 10.87
CA VAL A 152 10.66 -5.35 10.49
C VAL A 152 11.27 -6.45 9.62
N ALA A 153 11.11 -7.73 9.98
CA ALA A 153 11.63 -8.86 9.20
C ALA A 153 11.09 -8.86 7.76
N TYR A 154 9.80 -8.56 7.56
CA TYR A 154 9.23 -8.42 6.21
C TYR A 154 9.85 -7.27 5.43
N MET A 155 9.97 -6.07 6.04
CA MET A 155 10.59 -4.92 5.38
C MET A 155 12.08 -5.15 5.08
N THR A 156 12.79 -5.88 5.95
CA THR A 156 14.19 -6.28 5.75
C THR A 156 14.31 -7.28 4.61
N TRP A 157 13.44 -8.30 4.55
CA TRP A 157 13.41 -9.27 3.48
C TRP A 157 13.19 -8.61 2.11
N LEU A 158 12.24 -7.67 2.01
CA LEU A 158 12.06 -6.87 0.80
C LEU A 158 13.37 -6.19 0.38
N SER A 159 14.16 -5.69 1.33
CA SER A 159 15.37 -4.93 1.04
C SER A 159 16.64 -5.78 0.88
N ALA A 160 16.56 -7.12 0.97
CA ALA A 160 17.71 -7.99 1.21
C ALA A 160 18.68 -8.12 0.03
N SER A 161 18.21 -7.96 -1.21
CA SER A 161 19.06 -8.05 -2.41
C SER A 161 19.84 -6.76 -2.72
N GLN A 162 19.65 -5.71 -1.91
CA GLN A 162 20.34 -4.42 -2.09
C GLN A 162 21.70 -4.47 -1.37
N PRO A 163 22.82 -4.29 -2.09
CA PRO A 163 24.13 -4.17 -1.45
C PRO A 163 24.19 -3.00 -0.47
N GLU A 164 25.07 -3.08 0.54
CA GLU A 164 25.30 -1.97 1.45
C GLU A 164 25.73 -0.71 0.66
N GLY A 165 25.10 0.42 0.96
CA GLY A 165 25.34 1.69 0.26
C GLY A 165 24.71 1.79 -1.13
N ALA A 166 24.04 0.75 -1.63
CA ALA A 166 23.27 0.83 -2.86
C ALA A 166 22.03 1.72 -2.67
N LYS A 167 21.69 2.46 -3.71
CA LYS A 167 20.49 3.27 -3.80
C LYS A 167 19.62 2.74 -4.93
N VAL A 168 18.45 2.23 -4.56
CA VAL A 168 17.38 1.92 -5.52
C VAL A 168 16.73 3.22 -5.98
N GLU A 169 16.65 3.42 -7.28
CA GLU A 169 15.98 4.55 -7.91
C GLU A 169 14.47 4.30 -7.95
N ILE A 170 13.85 4.45 -6.79
CA ILE A 170 12.40 4.36 -6.60
C ILE A 170 11.88 5.56 -5.84
N MET A 171 10.73 6.09 -6.26
CA MET A 171 10.09 7.23 -5.61
C MET A 171 9.09 6.80 -4.52
N ASN A 172 9.26 7.36 -3.32
CA ASN A 172 8.36 7.09 -2.21
C ASN A 172 6.95 7.67 -2.40
N ALA A 173 6.88 8.84 -3.03
CA ALA A 173 5.66 9.56 -3.37
C ALA A 173 5.93 10.34 -4.65
N GLY A 174 4.92 10.47 -5.51
CA GLY A 174 5.08 11.22 -6.75
C GLY A 174 5.15 12.73 -6.48
N PRO A 175 5.71 13.51 -7.41
CA PRO A 175 5.73 14.96 -7.29
C PRO A 175 4.31 15.54 -7.35
N ILE A 176 4.09 16.63 -6.64
CA ILE A 176 2.89 17.46 -6.76
C ILE A 176 3.29 18.92 -6.64
N ASP A 177 2.68 19.79 -7.45
CA ASP A 177 2.93 21.23 -7.36
C ASP A 177 2.26 21.80 -6.09
N GLU A 178 3.09 22.08 -5.08
CA GLU A 178 2.59 22.68 -3.84
C GLU A 178 2.21 24.17 -4.00
N SER A 179 2.48 24.81 -5.14
CA SER A 179 2.07 26.20 -5.39
C SER A 179 0.59 26.33 -5.77
N LEU A 180 -0.05 25.22 -6.16
CA LEU A 180 -1.48 25.19 -6.50
C LEU A 180 -2.34 25.59 -5.30
N VAL A 181 -3.33 26.43 -5.58
CA VAL A 181 -4.32 26.88 -4.60
C VAL A 181 -5.47 25.87 -4.58
N PRO A 182 -5.75 25.19 -3.46
CA PRO A 182 -6.81 24.20 -3.42
C PRO A 182 -8.21 24.82 -3.49
N ASP A 183 -9.11 24.17 -4.24
CA ASP A 183 -10.54 24.47 -4.30
C ASP A 183 -11.35 23.31 -3.66
N PRO A 184 -11.82 23.45 -2.41
CA PRO A 184 -12.57 22.40 -1.73
C PRO A 184 -13.97 22.16 -2.32
N VAL A 185 -14.54 23.13 -3.05
CA VAL A 185 -15.85 22.96 -3.72
C VAL A 185 -15.69 22.07 -4.95
N ASN A 186 -14.67 22.33 -5.76
CA ASN A 186 -14.31 21.42 -6.85
C ASN A 186 -13.87 20.05 -6.30
N GLY A 187 -13.14 20.03 -5.19
CA GLY A 187 -12.72 18.81 -4.50
C GLY A 187 -13.88 17.91 -4.09
N ALA A 188 -14.96 18.50 -3.54
CA ALA A 188 -16.18 17.77 -3.20
C ALA A 188 -16.85 17.15 -4.43
N ARG A 189 -16.85 17.85 -5.57
CA ARG A 189 -17.38 17.33 -6.85
C ARG A 189 -16.56 16.14 -7.35
N ILE A 190 -15.23 16.28 -7.37
CA ILE A 190 -14.30 15.21 -7.78
C ILE A 190 -14.47 13.99 -6.86
N TYR A 191 -14.62 14.21 -5.56
CA TYR A 191 -14.86 13.14 -4.59
C TYR A 191 -16.12 12.34 -4.93
N ALA A 192 -17.23 13.03 -5.19
CA ALA A 192 -18.50 12.41 -5.54
C ALA A 192 -18.41 11.60 -6.85
N GLU A 193 -17.66 12.11 -7.83
CA GLU A 193 -17.52 11.48 -9.15
C GLU A 193 -16.56 10.26 -9.15
N HIS A 194 -15.45 10.34 -8.40
CA HIS A 194 -14.34 9.40 -8.54
C HIS A 194 -14.03 8.57 -7.29
N CYS A 195 -14.51 8.96 -6.11
CA CYS A 195 -14.06 8.37 -4.83
C CYS A 195 -15.21 7.73 -4.05
N ALA A 196 -16.39 8.35 -4.05
CA ALA A 196 -17.51 7.96 -3.19
C ALA A 196 -18.04 6.54 -3.44
N SER A 197 -17.91 6.01 -4.67
CA SER A 197 -18.32 4.63 -5.00
C SER A 197 -17.55 3.56 -4.22
N CYS A 198 -16.32 3.87 -3.79
CA CYS A 198 -15.48 2.98 -2.98
C CYS A 198 -15.43 3.43 -1.51
N HIS A 199 -15.22 4.73 -1.27
CA HIS A 199 -14.99 5.26 0.07
C HIS A 199 -16.26 5.74 0.79
N GLY A 200 -17.43 5.63 0.15
CA GLY A 200 -18.70 6.08 0.71
C GLY A 200 -18.95 7.57 0.50
N ASN A 201 -20.22 7.98 0.54
CA ASN A 201 -20.59 9.39 0.35
C ASN A 201 -20.09 10.28 1.49
N ASP A 202 -19.98 9.70 2.70
CA ASP A 202 -19.52 10.37 3.91
C ASP A 202 -18.12 9.89 4.33
N GLY A 203 -17.36 9.30 3.39
CA GLY A 203 -15.97 8.88 3.62
C GLY A 203 -15.81 7.75 4.63
N GLU A 204 -16.88 7.02 4.93
CA GLU A 204 -16.96 5.96 5.94
C GLU A 204 -16.28 4.66 5.53
N GLY A 205 -15.87 4.54 4.26
CA GLY A 205 -15.24 3.36 3.70
C GLY A 205 -16.22 2.20 3.50
N LEU A 206 -15.69 1.00 3.33
CA LEU A 206 -16.47 -0.22 3.12
C LEU A 206 -15.86 -1.39 3.89
N LYS A 207 -16.71 -2.16 4.56
CA LYS A 207 -16.36 -3.40 5.27
C LYS A 207 -17.07 -4.59 4.64
N ASP A 208 -16.42 -5.75 4.63
CA ASP A 208 -17.08 -7.01 4.24
C ASP A 208 -18.05 -7.51 5.35
N LYS A 209 -18.77 -8.60 5.08
CA LYS A 209 -19.71 -9.20 6.04
C LYS A 209 -19.06 -9.71 7.33
N ARG A 210 -17.74 -9.86 7.35
CA ARG A 210 -16.94 -10.32 8.48
C ARG A 210 -16.30 -9.15 9.24
N GLY A 211 -16.53 -7.91 8.80
CA GLY A 211 -15.95 -6.71 9.36
C GLY A 211 -14.53 -6.39 8.88
N ASN A 212 -14.01 -7.10 7.87
CA ASN A 212 -12.70 -6.77 7.28
C ASN A 212 -12.85 -5.52 6.41
N ILE A 213 -11.83 -4.66 6.45
CA ILE A 213 -11.78 -3.42 5.67
C ILE A 213 -11.55 -3.78 4.20
N ILE A 214 -12.45 -3.34 3.33
CA ILE A 214 -12.29 -3.38 1.87
C ILE A 214 -11.74 -2.03 1.40
N PHE A 215 -12.42 -0.94 1.75
CA PHE A 215 -11.99 0.42 1.47
C PHE A 215 -11.87 1.19 2.79
N PRO A 216 -10.73 1.83 3.09
CA PRO A 216 -10.54 2.53 4.35
C PRO A 216 -11.42 3.79 4.42
N PRO A 217 -11.86 4.20 5.64
CA PRO A 217 -12.48 5.50 5.83
C PRO A 217 -11.45 6.62 5.65
N LEU A 218 -11.85 7.69 4.96
CA LEU A 218 -10.99 8.83 4.64
C LEU A 218 -11.06 9.95 5.69
N TRP A 219 -12.18 10.01 6.42
CA TRP A 219 -12.40 10.90 7.56
C TRP A 219 -13.41 10.29 8.55
N GLY A 220 -13.83 11.06 9.54
CA GLY A 220 -14.66 10.58 10.65
C GLY A 220 -13.83 9.86 11.72
N ASP A 221 -14.50 9.46 12.80
CA ASP A 221 -13.86 8.93 14.02
C ASP A 221 -13.06 7.64 13.80
N GLU A 222 -13.42 6.88 12.76
CA GLU A 222 -12.74 5.64 12.39
C GLU A 222 -11.53 5.84 11.44
N SER A 223 -11.20 7.07 11.04
CA SER A 223 -10.08 7.34 10.14
C SER A 223 -8.77 7.70 10.88
N PHE A 224 -7.75 8.05 10.11
CA PHE A 224 -6.46 8.51 10.62
C PHE A 224 -6.61 9.87 11.30
N ASN A 225 -5.84 10.08 12.37
CA ASN A 225 -5.92 11.31 13.13
C ASN A 225 -5.20 12.49 12.45
N ILE A 226 -5.43 13.69 12.96
CA ILE A 226 -4.85 14.94 12.44
C ILE A 226 -3.30 14.94 12.43
N GLY A 227 -2.66 14.11 13.24
CA GLY A 227 -1.21 13.96 13.30
C GLY A 227 -0.61 13.14 12.16
N ALA A 228 -1.43 12.44 11.37
CA ALA A 228 -0.98 11.61 10.26
C ALA A 228 -0.38 12.43 9.11
N GLY A 229 0.55 11.82 8.36
CA GLY A 229 1.10 12.46 7.16
C GLY A 229 0.03 12.68 6.09
N MET A 230 -0.98 11.81 6.03
CA MET A 230 -2.10 11.85 5.09
C MET A 230 -3.12 12.94 5.44
N ALA A 231 -3.05 13.56 6.63
CA ALA A 231 -3.90 14.69 7.00
C ALA A 231 -3.41 16.04 6.43
N ARG A 232 -2.38 16.02 5.59
CA ARG A 232 -1.78 17.20 4.96
C ARG A 232 -2.14 17.22 3.48
N THR A 233 -2.72 18.32 3.01
CA THR A 233 -3.28 18.45 1.65
C THR A 233 -2.33 18.00 0.56
N TYR A 234 -1.11 18.53 0.49
CA TYR A 234 -0.23 18.23 -0.65
C TYR A 234 0.35 16.82 -0.56
N LYS A 235 0.56 16.30 0.65
CA LYS A 235 0.97 14.90 0.81
C LYS A 235 -0.15 13.92 0.40
N ALA A 236 -1.39 14.26 0.72
CA ALA A 236 -2.55 13.52 0.28
C ALA A 236 -2.73 13.61 -1.24
N ALA A 237 -2.57 14.80 -1.83
CA ALA A 237 -2.65 15.03 -3.26
C ALA A 237 -1.62 14.19 -4.04
N ALA A 238 -0.38 14.16 -3.57
CA ALA A 238 0.66 13.29 -4.14
C ALA A 238 0.30 11.80 -4.06
N PHE A 239 -0.34 11.36 -2.97
CA PHE A 239 -0.81 9.97 -2.90
C PHE A 239 -1.97 9.72 -3.87
N VAL A 240 -2.97 10.60 -3.89
CA VAL A 240 -4.16 10.50 -4.74
C VAL A 240 -3.78 10.49 -6.22
N LYS A 241 -2.98 11.45 -6.67
CA LYS A 241 -2.54 11.62 -8.05
C LYS A 241 -1.96 10.33 -8.65
N TYR A 242 -1.18 9.59 -7.86
CA TYR A 242 -0.44 8.43 -8.34
C TYR A 242 -1.10 7.10 -8.00
N ASN A 243 -1.90 7.04 -6.94
CA ASN A 243 -2.44 5.77 -6.44
C ASN A 243 -3.97 5.67 -6.56
N MET A 244 -4.66 6.75 -6.93
CA MET A 244 -6.11 6.80 -7.00
C MET A 244 -6.60 7.45 -8.31
N PRO A 245 -7.82 7.10 -8.77
CA PRO A 245 -8.61 5.95 -8.33
C PRO A 245 -7.93 4.62 -8.67
N MET A 246 -8.29 3.57 -7.95
CA MET A 246 -7.80 2.21 -8.17
C MET A 246 -8.61 1.50 -9.27
N GLY A 247 -7.96 0.71 -10.12
CA GLY A 247 -8.62 -0.15 -11.11
C GLY A 247 -9.23 0.59 -12.31
N VAL A 248 -8.85 1.85 -12.52
CA VAL A 248 -9.33 2.70 -13.62
C VAL A 248 -8.26 2.94 -14.70
N SER A 249 -7.07 2.39 -14.49
CA SER A 249 -5.92 2.52 -15.39
C SER A 249 -5.41 1.15 -15.82
N THR A 250 -4.97 1.04 -17.07
CA THR A 250 -4.18 -0.11 -17.56
C THR A 250 -2.68 0.07 -17.34
N HIS A 251 -2.27 1.21 -16.78
CA HIS A 251 -0.90 1.54 -16.39
C HIS A 251 -0.77 1.48 -14.85
N GLY A 252 0.45 1.26 -14.36
CA GLY A 252 0.73 1.03 -12.94
C GLY A 252 0.54 -0.45 -12.58
N ASP A 253 1.37 -0.96 -11.66
CA ASP A 253 1.48 -2.40 -11.37
C ASP A 253 0.19 -3.02 -10.79
N TRP A 254 -0.68 -2.17 -10.25
CA TRP A 254 -1.92 -2.52 -9.57
C TRP A 254 -3.16 -1.85 -10.23
N GLY A 255 -3.01 -1.30 -11.44
CA GLY A 255 -4.07 -0.57 -12.15
C GLY A 255 -4.46 0.77 -11.50
N GLN A 256 -3.56 1.33 -10.70
CA GLN A 256 -3.68 2.65 -10.08
C GLN A 256 -3.46 3.78 -11.09
N GLY A 257 -3.96 4.98 -10.79
CA GLY A 257 -3.90 6.12 -11.71
C GLY A 257 -2.51 6.45 -12.25
N ASN A 258 -1.44 6.18 -11.51
CA ASN A 258 -0.03 6.43 -11.85
C ASN A 258 0.21 7.83 -12.44
N GLY A 259 -0.50 8.84 -11.93
CA GLY A 259 -0.42 10.23 -12.38
C GLY A 259 -1.28 10.56 -13.61
N GLY A 260 -1.95 9.58 -14.21
CA GLY A 260 -2.67 9.73 -15.47
C GLY A 260 -4.17 9.99 -15.36
N THR A 261 -4.82 9.69 -14.22
CA THR A 261 -6.29 9.77 -14.12
C THR A 261 -6.81 11.14 -13.69
N LEU A 262 -6.15 11.78 -12.73
CA LEU A 262 -6.49 13.12 -12.26
C LEU A 262 -5.38 14.08 -12.63
N THR A 263 -5.71 15.33 -12.95
CA THR A 263 -4.73 16.43 -13.03
C THR A 263 -4.18 16.77 -11.65
N ASP A 264 -3.08 17.52 -11.60
CA ASP A 264 -2.47 17.94 -10.32
C ASP A 264 -3.43 18.82 -9.51
N GLN A 265 -4.15 19.73 -10.18
CA GLN A 265 -5.17 20.57 -9.54
C GLN A 265 -6.31 19.73 -8.98
N GLU A 266 -6.83 18.76 -9.75
CA GLU A 266 -7.90 17.88 -9.27
C GLU A 266 -7.46 17.05 -8.05
N ALA A 267 -6.21 16.55 -8.06
CA ALA A 267 -5.65 15.83 -6.93
C ALA A 267 -5.49 16.72 -5.69
N VAL A 268 -5.08 17.98 -5.86
CA VAL A 268 -4.98 18.96 -4.77
C VAL A 268 -6.36 19.32 -4.22
N ASP A 269 -7.34 19.56 -5.09
CA ASP A 269 -8.70 19.94 -4.71
C ASP A 269 -9.39 18.83 -3.90
N VAL A 270 -9.37 17.59 -4.41
CA VAL A 270 -9.99 16.46 -3.70
C VAL A 270 -9.26 16.15 -2.40
N ALA A 271 -7.93 16.27 -2.38
CA ALA A 271 -7.14 16.12 -1.17
C ALA A 271 -7.50 17.17 -0.12
N GLU A 272 -7.65 18.43 -0.52
CA GLU A 272 -8.09 19.49 0.38
C GLU A 272 -9.44 19.15 1.00
N PHE A 273 -10.41 18.76 0.17
CA PHE A 273 -11.75 18.41 0.61
C PHE A 273 -11.74 17.32 1.68
N PHE A 274 -11.16 16.14 1.42
CA PHE A 274 -11.25 15.03 2.40
C PHE A 274 -10.31 15.22 3.59
N THR A 275 -9.16 15.86 3.42
CA THR A 275 -8.22 16.04 4.53
C THR A 275 -8.72 17.04 5.54
N HIS A 276 -9.63 17.96 5.16
CA HIS A 276 -10.22 18.96 6.05
C HIS A 276 -11.53 18.54 6.73
N GLN A 277 -12.10 17.39 6.37
CA GLN A 277 -13.22 16.81 7.10
C GLN A 277 -12.88 16.51 8.57
N PRO A 278 -13.90 16.39 9.45
CA PRO A 278 -13.72 16.01 10.85
C PRO A 278 -12.99 14.67 10.99
N ARG A 279 -12.06 14.58 11.94
CA ARG A 279 -11.27 13.37 12.22
C ARG A 279 -10.74 13.42 13.65
N PRO A 280 -10.26 12.29 14.21
CA PRO A 280 -9.68 12.27 15.54
C PRO A 280 -8.52 13.25 15.68
N ASP A 281 -8.46 13.87 16.85
CA ASP A 281 -7.31 14.70 17.23
C ASP A 281 -6.11 13.82 17.65
N PHE A 282 -4.92 14.40 17.71
CA PHE A 282 -3.71 13.75 18.21
C PHE A 282 -3.08 14.59 19.32
N ALA A 283 -3.18 14.15 20.58
CA ALA A 283 -2.64 14.90 21.71
C ALA A 283 -1.13 15.16 21.59
N GLY A 284 -0.37 14.19 21.07
CA GLY A 284 1.09 14.28 20.92
C GLY A 284 1.56 15.32 19.90
N LYS A 285 0.65 15.92 19.12
CA LYS A 285 0.94 16.90 18.07
C LYS A 285 1.64 18.16 18.59
N VAL A 286 1.46 18.47 19.88
CA VAL A 286 2.12 19.60 20.57
C VAL A 286 3.65 19.49 20.59
N ASN A 287 4.19 18.27 20.40
CA ASN A 287 5.62 18.01 20.37
C ASN A 287 6.18 17.95 18.95
N ASP A 288 5.36 18.20 17.92
CA ASP A 288 5.80 18.11 16.53
C ASP A 288 6.56 19.35 16.08
N TRP A 289 7.65 19.11 15.33
CA TRP A 289 8.54 20.14 14.78
C TRP A 289 9.16 21.06 15.84
N PRO A 290 9.81 20.51 16.89
CA PRO A 290 10.41 21.32 17.97
C PRO A 290 11.54 22.24 17.47
N ASN A 291 12.16 21.89 16.34
CA ASN A 291 13.24 22.65 15.70
C ASN A 291 12.74 23.50 14.51
N GLY A 292 11.42 23.75 14.42
CA GLY A 292 10.79 24.41 13.27
C GLY A 292 10.61 23.50 12.05
N LYS A 293 10.44 24.10 10.87
CA LYS A 293 10.14 23.40 9.59
C LYS A 293 8.78 22.68 9.59
N LYS A 294 7.81 23.25 10.31
CA LYS A 294 6.42 22.85 10.22
C LYS A 294 5.92 23.09 8.78
N PRO A 295 5.37 22.06 8.11
CA PRO A 295 4.77 22.17 6.79
C PRO A 295 3.62 23.19 6.80
N LYS A 296 3.47 23.96 5.71
CA LYS A 296 2.41 24.96 5.57
C LYS A 296 1.00 24.36 5.59
N ASP A 297 0.88 23.09 5.19
CA ASP A 297 -0.36 22.32 5.10
C ASP A 297 -0.60 21.43 6.34
N ALA A 298 0.13 21.66 7.43
CA ALA A 298 -0.18 21.05 8.72
C ALA A 298 -1.43 21.70 9.35
N ARG A 299 -2.41 20.87 9.73
CA ARG A 299 -3.75 21.33 10.20
C ARG A 299 -3.81 21.89 11.64
N TYR A 300 -2.70 21.93 12.36
CA TYR A 300 -2.56 22.42 13.74
C TYR A 300 -1.21 23.07 13.87
#